data_AF-A0A6B3ECJ9-F1
#
_entry.id   AF-A0A6B3ECJ9-F1
#
_cell.length_a   1.000
_cell.length_b   1.000
_cell.length_c   1.000
_cell.angle_alpha   90.00
_cell.angle_beta   90.00
_cell.angle_gamma   90.00
#
_symmetry.space_group_name_H-M   'P 1'
#
loop_
_entity.id
_entity.type
_entity.pdbx_description
1 polymer ?
#
loop_
_entity_poly.entity_id
_entity_poly.type
_entity_poly.pdbx_seq_one_letter_code
_entity_poly.pdbx_strand_id
1 'polypeptide(L)'
;MPYTAEISRTNPGCFIFLVDQSASMSDPMTGGEIVKQRAEVVSDAINRLLTELSVKCAKEEGVRDYFNVAVIGYGHNHVGSAFQGALAGRDLVPLSDVANNPARVESRTKKVPDG
;
A
#
# COMPACT_ATOMS: atom_id res chain seq x y z
N MET A 1 -26.13 -10.66 10.54
CA MET A 1 -26.40 -10.40 9.10
C MET A 1 -25.08 -9.97 8.47
N PRO A 2 -24.65 -10.55 7.33
CA PRO A 2 -23.43 -10.11 6.65
C PRO A 2 -23.63 -8.72 6.02
N TYR A 3 -22.53 -8.00 5.78
CA TYR A 3 -22.56 -6.73 5.05
C TYR A 3 -22.90 -6.99 3.58
N THR A 4 -23.95 -6.32 3.06
CA THR A 4 -24.48 -6.54 1.70
C THR A 4 -24.38 -5.31 0.80
N ALA A 5 -23.89 -4.19 1.33
CA ALA A 5 -23.82 -2.96 0.54
C ALA A 5 -22.73 -3.08 -0.53
N GLU A 6 -23.09 -2.79 -1.78
CA GLU A 6 -22.16 -2.82 -2.90
C GLU A 6 -21.08 -1.76 -2.75
N ILE A 7 -19.85 -2.09 -3.14
CA ILE A 7 -18.74 -1.15 -3.16
C ILE A 7 -18.92 -0.22 -4.36
N SER A 8 -19.02 1.08 -4.09
CA SER A 8 -19.23 2.10 -5.11
C SER A 8 -18.58 3.43 -4.69
N ARG A 9 -18.68 4.48 -5.51
CA ARG A 9 -18.15 5.82 -5.13
C ARG A 9 -18.97 6.47 -4.02
N THR A 10 -20.26 6.13 -3.90
CA THR A 10 -21.12 6.63 -2.84
C THR A 10 -21.04 5.75 -1.58
N ASN A 11 -20.55 4.52 -1.72
CA ASN A 11 -20.27 3.59 -0.64
C ASN A 11 -18.86 2.97 -0.79
N PRO A 12 -17.80 3.75 -0.54
CA PRO A 12 -16.44 3.27 -0.72
C PRO A 12 -16.09 2.20 0.31
N GLY A 13 -15.38 1.16 -0.14
CA GLY A 13 -14.73 0.20 0.75
C GLY A 13 -13.55 0.84 1.48
N CYS A 14 -13.01 0.15 2.48
CA CYS A 14 -11.86 0.64 3.23
C CYS A 14 -10.80 -0.46 3.37
N PHE A 15 -9.56 -0.15 2.97
CA PHE A 15 -8.38 -0.95 3.24
C PHE A 15 -7.58 -0.30 4.36
N ILE A 16 -7.31 -1.06 5.43
CA ILE A 16 -6.45 -0.62 6.53
C ILE A 16 -5.28 -1.59 6.62
N PHE A 17 -4.07 -1.07 6.42
CA PHE A 17 -2.83 -1.81 6.58
C PHE A 17 -2.20 -1.45 7.92
N LEU A 18 -2.06 -2.44 8.79
CA LEU A 18 -1.32 -2.32 10.05
C LEU A 18 0.07 -2.92 9.85
N VAL A 19 1.09 -2.07 9.87
CA VAL A 19 2.47 -2.43 9.53
C VAL A 19 3.31 -2.45 10.81
N ASP A 20 3.81 -3.64 11.17
CA ASP A 20 4.78 -3.77 12.24
C ASP A 20 6.11 -3.10 11.84
N GLN A 21 6.66 -2.29 12.74
CA GLN A 21 7.96 -1.63 12.65
C GLN A 21 8.89 -2.04 13.81
N SER A 22 8.66 -3.21 14.41
CA SER A 22 9.52 -3.81 15.42
C SER A 22 10.94 -4.10 14.89
N ALA A 23 11.90 -4.27 15.80
CA ALA A 23 13.29 -4.56 15.44
C ALA A 23 13.42 -5.83 14.56
N SER A 24 12.54 -6.81 14.73
CA SER A 24 12.54 -8.05 13.93
C SER A 24 12.22 -7.81 12.44
N MET A 25 11.65 -6.66 12.09
CA MET A 25 11.35 -6.31 10.71
C MET A 25 12.61 -5.90 9.93
N SER A 26 13.70 -5.58 10.62
CA SER A 26 15.04 -5.42 10.03
C SER A 26 15.76 -6.75 9.79
N ASP A 27 15.24 -7.86 10.30
CA ASP A 27 15.82 -9.18 10.07
C ASP A 27 15.68 -9.58 8.59
N PRO A 28 16.64 -10.35 8.06
CA PRO A 28 16.53 -10.91 6.72
C PRO A 28 15.33 -11.87 6.62
N MET A 29 14.65 -11.81 5.48
CA MET A 29 13.58 -12.72 5.13
C MET A 29 14.18 -14.07 4.74
N THR A 30 13.95 -15.09 5.55
CA THR A 30 14.46 -16.45 5.32
C THR A 30 13.69 -17.12 4.16
N GLY A 31 14.42 -17.60 3.14
CA GLY A 31 13.85 -18.42 2.06
C GLY A 31 13.85 -17.80 0.65
N GLY A 32 14.49 -16.64 0.43
CA GLY A 32 14.65 -16.04 -0.90
C GLY A 32 16.08 -16.11 -1.45
N GLU A 33 16.24 -16.05 -2.78
CA GLU A 33 17.56 -15.95 -3.45
C GLU A 33 18.30 -14.65 -3.12
N ILE A 34 17.56 -13.60 -2.73
CA ILE A 34 18.09 -12.29 -2.34
C ILE A 34 17.76 -12.06 -0.87
N VAL A 35 18.78 -11.74 -0.07
CA VAL A 35 18.63 -11.35 1.33
C VAL A 35 18.03 -9.94 1.39
N LYS A 36 16.70 -9.86 1.50
CA LYS A 36 15.96 -8.61 1.78
C LYS A 36 15.47 -8.57 3.21
N GLN A 37 15.33 -7.39 3.79
CA GLN A 37 14.72 -7.24 5.12
C GLN A 37 13.21 -7.53 5.05
N ARG A 38 12.63 -8.07 6.12
CA ARG A 38 11.17 -8.32 6.18
C ARG A 38 10.34 -7.06 5.91
N ALA A 39 10.78 -5.91 6.44
CA ALA A 39 10.16 -4.62 6.20
C ALA A 39 10.10 -4.25 4.72
N GLU A 40 11.18 -4.49 3.97
CA GLU A 40 11.23 -4.22 2.54
C GLU A 40 10.27 -5.12 1.77
N VAL A 41 10.20 -6.41 2.13
CA VAL A 41 9.27 -7.35 1.48
C VAL A 41 7.82 -6.96 1.72
N VAL A 42 7.46 -6.56 2.94
CA VAL A 42 6.10 -6.10 3.28
C VAL A 42 5.79 -4.79 2.55
N SER A 43 6.71 -3.83 2.54
CA SER A 43 6.56 -2.57 1.80
C SER A 43 6.36 -2.82 0.31
N ASP A 44 7.17 -3.68 -0.30
CA ASP A 44 7.03 -4.08 -1.70
C ASP A 44 5.64 -4.69 -1.99
N ALA A 45 5.15 -5.56 -1.10
CA ALA A 45 3.85 -6.20 -1.24
C ALA A 45 2.68 -5.18 -1.14
N ILE A 46 2.73 -4.28 -0.16
CA ILE A 46 1.71 -3.23 0.03
C ILE A 46 1.72 -2.28 -1.18
N ASN A 47 2.90 -1.79 -1.59
CA ASN A 47 3.02 -0.88 -2.72
C ASN A 47 2.51 -1.52 -4.02
N ARG A 48 2.82 -2.81 -4.24
CA ARG A 48 2.30 -3.56 -5.39
C ARG A 48 0.78 -3.67 -5.33
N LEU A 49 0.21 -4.00 -4.18
CA LEU A 49 -1.24 -4.09 -4.01
C LEU A 49 -1.93 -2.75 -4.28
N LEU A 50 -1.41 -1.65 -3.74
CA LEU A 50 -1.93 -0.29 -3.98
C LEU A 50 -1.85 0.09 -5.46
N THR A 51 -0.78 -0.30 -6.14
CA THR A 51 -0.63 -0.10 -7.60
C THR A 51 -1.69 -0.89 -8.36
N GLU A 52 -1.85 -2.19 -8.03
CA GLU A 52 -2.85 -3.05 -8.68
C GLU A 52 -4.28 -2.55 -8.42
N LEU A 53 -4.59 -2.07 -7.21
CA LEU A 53 -5.87 -1.43 -6.88
C LEU A 53 -6.10 -0.17 -7.70
N SER A 54 -5.09 0.69 -7.81
CA SER A 54 -5.16 1.93 -8.60
C SER A 54 -5.44 1.63 -10.07
N VAL A 55 -4.74 0.65 -10.65
CA VAL A 55 -4.95 0.21 -12.04
C VAL A 55 -6.36 -0.37 -12.24
N LYS A 56 -6.85 -1.20 -11.32
CA LYS A 56 -8.22 -1.76 -11.39
C LYS A 56 -9.30 -0.69 -11.30
N CYS A 57 -9.03 0.40 -10.57
CA CYS A 57 -9.95 1.51 -10.40
C CYS A 57 -9.76 2.64 -11.43
N ALA A 58 -8.80 2.50 -12.36
CA ALA A 58 -8.52 3.48 -13.40
C ALA A 58 -9.64 3.50 -14.45
N LYS A 59 -10.03 4.72 -14.83
CA LYS A 59 -10.97 5.05 -15.91
C LYS A 59 -10.40 6.22 -16.71
N GLU A 60 -11.10 6.63 -17.77
CA GLU A 60 -10.67 7.73 -18.65
C GLU A 60 -10.44 9.03 -17.88
N GLU A 61 -11.27 9.30 -16.86
CA GLU A 61 -11.17 10.48 -16.01
C GLU A 61 -10.16 10.37 -14.85
N GLY A 62 -9.44 9.24 -14.74
CA GLY A 62 -8.48 8.96 -13.66
C GLY A 62 -8.91 7.80 -12.75
N VAL A 63 -8.33 7.75 -11.55
CA VAL A 63 -8.61 6.68 -10.57
C VAL A 63 -9.88 7.02 -9.80
N ARG A 64 -10.86 6.10 -9.80
CA ARG A 64 -12.10 6.26 -9.02
C ARG A 64 -11.91 5.85 -7.57
N ASP A 65 -12.41 6.67 -6.65
CA ASP A 65 -12.39 6.41 -5.22
C ASP A 65 -13.46 5.40 -4.79
N TYR A 66 -13.31 4.16 -5.25
CA TYR A 66 -14.07 3.02 -4.72
C TYR A 66 -13.55 2.56 -3.35
N PHE A 67 -12.35 3.01 -2.97
CA PHE A 67 -11.68 2.63 -1.74
C PHE A 67 -11.05 3.83 -1.06
N ASN A 68 -11.13 3.84 0.26
CA ASN A 68 -10.24 4.59 1.13
C ASN A 68 -9.12 3.69 1.63
N VAL A 69 -7.94 4.28 1.85
CA VAL A 69 -6.73 3.58 2.26
C VAL A 69 -6.16 4.25 3.50
N ALA A 70 -5.88 3.43 4.52
CA ALA A 70 -5.07 3.80 5.67
C ALA A 70 -3.86 2.88 5.75
N VAL A 71 -2.68 3.45 5.98
CA VAL A 71 -1.46 2.68 6.28
C VAL A 71 -0.93 3.19 7.60
N ILE A 72 -0.96 2.33 8.62
CA ILE A 72 -0.61 2.68 10.00
C ILE A 72 0.59 1.84 10.40
N GLY A 73 1.72 2.51 10.63
CA GLY A 73 2.89 1.90 11.23
C GLY A 73 2.75 1.84 12.74
N TYR A 74 3.10 0.72 13.36
CA TYR A 74 3.17 0.59 14.82
C TYR A 74 4.50 -0.03 15.26
N GLY A 75 5.02 0.42 16.39
CA GLY A 75 6.28 -0.07 16.95
C GLY A 75 6.53 0.48 18.35
N HIS A 76 7.75 0.30 18.87
CA HIS A 76 8.07 0.52 20.28
C HIS A 76 7.77 1.94 20.79
N ASN A 77 8.06 2.97 19.97
CA ASN A 77 7.96 4.38 20.39
C ASN A 77 7.00 5.21 19.54
N HIS A 78 6.33 4.62 18.55
CA HIS A 78 5.53 5.37 17.60
C HIS A 78 4.40 4.52 17.02
N VAL A 79 3.22 5.14 16.92
CA VAL A 79 2.07 4.65 16.16
C VAL A 79 1.55 5.82 15.35
N GLY A 80 1.38 5.64 14.04
CA GLY A 80 0.87 6.71 13.21
C GLY A 80 0.82 6.36 11.73
N SER A 81 0.29 7.29 10.95
CA SER A 81 0.24 7.19 9.50
C SER A 81 1.63 6.98 8.90
N ALA A 82 1.73 5.99 8.01
CA ALA A 82 2.93 5.70 7.24
C ALA A 82 2.97 6.44 5.89
N PHE A 83 1.97 7.29 5.59
CA PHE A 83 2.00 8.12 4.40
C PHE A 83 3.12 9.17 4.49
N GLN A 84 3.73 9.48 3.35
CA GLN A 84 4.83 10.42 3.20
C GLN A 84 4.50 11.48 2.15
N GLY A 85 5.37 12.48 1.99
CA GLY A 85 5.19 13.53 0.99
C GLY A 85 3.90 14.32 1.16
N ALA A 86 3.15 14.51 0.07
CA ALA A 86 1.90 15.29 0.08
C ALA A 86 0.78 14.68 0.95
N LEU A 87 0.90 13.41 1.33
CA LEU A 87 -0.09 12.71 2.16
C LEU A 87 0.37 12.56 3.62
N ALA A 88 1.53 13.09 3.98
CA ALA A 88 2.06 13.00 5.33
C ALA A 88 1.07 13.57 6.38
N GLY A 89 0.90 12.85 7.48
CA GLY A 89 0.00 13.24 8.57
C GLY A 89 -1.49 12.99 8.33
N ARG A 90 -1.88 12.43 7.17
CA ARG A 90 -3.26 11.98 6.92
C ARG A 90 -3.41 10.53 7.34
N ASP A 91 -4.49 10.17 8.02
CA ASP A 91 -4.71 8.79 8.47
C ASP A 91 -5.46 7.94 7.44
N LEU A 92 -6.45 8.53 6.77
CA LEU A 92 -7.29 7.88 5.79
C LEU A 92 -7.39 8.76 4.55
N VAL A 93 -7.06 8.20 3.39
CA VAL A 93 -7.03 8.93 2.12
C VAL A 93 -7.79 8.17 1.03
N PRO A 94 -8.43 8.86 0.07
CA PRO A 94 -9.00 8.22 -1.10
C PRO A 94 -7.92 7.53 -1.95
N LEU A 95 -8.28 6.45 -2.65
CA LEU A 95 -7.33 5.72 -3.51
C LEU A 95 -6.75 6.60 -4.61
N SER A 96 -7.51 7.55 -5.16
CA SER A 96 -7.02 8.50 -6.17
C SER A 96 -5.86 9.36 -5.64
N ASP A 97 -5.94 9.81 -4.38
CA ASP A 97 -4.87 10.57 -3.72
C ASP A 97 -3.59 9.74 -3.62
N VAL A 98 -3.70 8.45 -3.26
CA VAL A 98 -2.56 7.51 -3.21
C VAL A 98 -1.94 7.34 -4.60
N ALA A 99 -2.76 7.18 -5.64
CA ALA A 99 -2.29 6.98 -7.00
C ALA A 99 -1.60 8.22 -7.58
N ASN A 100 -2.10 9.42 -7.24
CA ASN A 100 -1.60 10.69 -7.76
C ASN A 100 -0.39 11.22 -6.97
N ASN A 101 -0.20 10.80 -5.72
CA ASN A 101 0.86 11.27 -4.83
C ASN A 101 1.70 10.10 -4.29
N PRO A 102 2.39 9.33 -5.16
CA PRO A 102 3.23 8.23 -4.70
C PRO A 102 4.39 8.76 -3.85
N ALA A 103 4.66 8.10 -2.72
CA ALA A 103 5.77 8.49 -1.83
C ALA A 103 7.14 8.41 -2.52
N ARG A 104 7.29 7.47 -3.46
CA ARG A 104 8.49 7.28 -4.28
C ARG A 104 8.11 6.62 -5.61
N VAL A 105 8.74 7.06 -6.70
CA VAL A 105 8.65 6.38 -8.00
C VAL A 105 9.94 5.59 -8.21
N GLU A 106 9.81 4.28 -8.45
CA GLU A 106 10.95 3.39 -8.68
C GLU A 106 10.85 2.73 -10.07
N SER A 107 11.94 2.77 -10.83
CA SER A 107 12.09 2.01 -12.07
C SER A 107 12.75 0.67 -11.75
N ARG A 108 12.01 -0.43 -11.90
CA ARG A 108 12.54 -1.79 -11.69
C ARG A 108 12.59 -2.55 -13.01
N THR A 109 13.76 -3.07 -13.36
CA THR A 109 13.91 -3.96 -14.50
C THR A 109 13.30 -5.32 -14.16
N LYS A 110 12.17 -5.65 -14.80
CA LYS A 110 11.58 -6.98 -14.68
C LYS A 110 12.48 -7.98 -15.40
N LYS A 111 13.11 -8.89 -14.67
CA LYS A 111 13.74 -10.07 -15.31
C LYS A 111 12.62 -10.91 -15.92
N VAL A 112 12.67 -11.07 -17.24
CA VAL A 112 11.81 -11.99 -17.97
C VAL A 112 12.60 -13.28 -18.16
N PRO A 113 12.05 -14.46 -17.81
CA PRO A 113 12.72 -15.73 -18.07
C PRO A 113 12.99 -15.90 -19.57
N ASP A 114 14.20 -16.32 -19.89
CA ASP A 114 14.77 -16.47 -21.23
C ASP A 114 14.37 -17.77 -21.96
N GLY A 115 13.27 -18.39 -21.53
CA GLY A 115 12.71 -19.61 -22.13
C GLY A 115 13.28 -20.89 -21.52
#